data_AF-A0A1A8GZK9-F1
#
_entry.id   AF-A0A1A8GZK9-F1
#
_cell.length_a   1.000
_cell.length_b   1.000
_cell.length_c   1.000
_cell.angle_alpha   90.00
_cell.angle_beta   90.00
_cell.angle_gamma   90.00
#
_symmetry.space_group_name_H-M   'P 1'
#
loop_
_entity.id
_entity.type
_entity.pdbx_description
1 polymer ?
#
loop_
_entity_poly.entity_id
_entity_poly.type
_entity_poly.pdbx_seq_one_letter_code
_entity_poly.pdbx_strand_id
1 'polypeptide(L)'
;ATGQLLNIRNAYEDSRFNAEVDQITGYKTQSILCLPIKNHRGEVVGVAQAINKKCGEDGAFTEQDEKDFSAYLTFSGIVLHNAQLYETSQLENRRNQVLLDLASLIFEEQQCLEVILRKIAGTILSFMQAQACTVFITDDDSLNSFSGVFHMEYEELGEVLEPPKRACDVSQINYMYAHYVKNTMQPLNIADVTKDQRFPWTSENPDHTSNQIKSVLCTPIRNGKKDKVIGVCQLVNKMDESCCSIKAFNRNDEQFLEAFAIFCGLGIQY
;
A
#
# COMPACT_ATOMS: atom_id res chain seq x y z
N ALA A 1 4.05 23.64 -13.43
CA ALA A 1 2.87 24.51 -13.29
C ALA A 1 3.30 25.80 -12.59
N THR A 2 2.93 26.98 -13.11
CA THR A 2 3.38 28.28 -12.59
C THR A 2 2.63 28.73 -11.34
N GLY A 3 1.46 28.16 -11.04
CA GLY A 3 0.64 28.54 -9.89
C GLY A 3 0.08 29.97 -9.98
N GLN A 4 0.05 30.54 -11.19
CA GLN A 4 -0.39 31.90 -11.50
C GLN A 4 -1.65 31.88 -12.37
N LEU A 5 -2.43 32.97 -12.27
CA LEU A 5 -3.58 33.23 -13.14
C LEU A 5 -3.12 33.39 -14.59
N LEU A 6 -3.96 32.91 -15.51
CA LEU A 6 -3.77 33.06 -16.94
C LEU A 6 -5.05 33.55 -17.61
N ASN A 7 -4.99 34.70 -18.26
CA ASN A 7 -6.10 35.25 -19.06
C ASN A 7 -5.65 35.38 -20.51
N ILE A 8 -6.02 34.40 -21.33
CA ILE A 8 -5.69 34.34 -22.76
C ILE A 8 -6.88 34.89 -23.56
N ARG A 9 -6.62 35.88 -24.41
CA ARG A 9 -7.63 36.46 -25.31
C ARG A 9 -7.84 35.63 -26.59
N ASN A 10 -6.77 35.03 -27.10
CA ASN A 10 -6.81 34.16 -28.27
C ASN A 10 -5.95 32.91 -28.03
N ALA A 11 -6.60 31.77 -27.82
CA ALA A 11 -5.94 30.50 -27.56
C ALA A 11 -5.01 30.07 -28.70
N TYR A 12 -5.37 30.35 -29.95
CA TYR A 12 -4.58 29.99 -31.13
C TYR A 12 -3.27 30.79 -31.27
N GLU A 13 -3.15 31.90 -30.55
CA GLU A 13 -1.91 32.69 -30.46
C GLU A 13 -1.02 32.27 -29.29
N ASP A 14 -1.53 31.45 -28.35
CA ASP A 14 -0.75 30.94 -27.24
C ASP A 14 0.01 29.67 -27.64
N SER A 15 1.34 29.74 -27.62
CA SER A 15 2.23 28.61 -27.95
C SER A 15 1.99 27.31 -27.16
N ARG A 16 1.30 27.38 -26.02
CA ARG A 16 1.02 26.23 -25.15
C ARG A 16 -0.33 25.57 -25.45
N PHE A 17 -1.15 26.15 -26.31
CA PHE A 17 -2.48 25.65 -26.62
C PHE A 17 -2.42 24.44 -27.56
N ASN A 18 -3.13 23.36 -27.19
CA ASN A 18 -3.31 22.20 -28.05
C ASN A 18 -4.68 22.28 -28.75
N ALA A 19 -4.67 22.50 -30.07
CA ALA A 19 -5.86 22.60 -30.90
C ALA A 19 -6.44 21.25 -31.39
N GLU A 20 -5.81 20.11 -31.09
CA GLU A 20 -6.28 18.78 -31.53
C GLU A 20 -7.69 18.48 -31.01
N VAL A 21 -8.00 18.87 -29.76
CA VAL A 21 -9.32 18.65 -29.16
C VAL A 21 -10.41 19.47 -29.88
N ASP A 22 -10.11 20.72 -30.23
CA ASP A 22 -10.99 21.59 -31.02
C ASP A 22 -11.26 20.98 -32.41
N GLN A 23 -10.22 20.46 -33.07
CA GLN A 23 -10.34 19.83 -34.40
C GLN A 23 -11.21 18.58 -34.40
N ILE A 24 -11.10 17.76 -33.35
CA ILE A 24 -11.89 16.52 -33.21
C ILE A 24 -13.35 16.83 -32.85
N THR A 25 -13.58 17.81 -31.96
CA THR A 25 -14.91 18.12 -31.43
C THR A 25 -15.69 19.12 -32.28
N GLY A 26 -15.02 19.86 -33.17
CA GLY A 26 -15.59 21.00 -33.89
C GLY A 26 -15.85 22.23 -33.02
N TYR A 27 -15.43 22.19 -31.74
CA TYR A 27 -15.52 23.34 -30.83
C TYR A 27 -14.40 24.34 -31.15
N LYS A 28 -14.68 25.64 -31.08
CA LYS A 28 -13.67 26.69 -31.27
C LYS A 28 -13.38 27.40 -29.96
N THR A 29 -12.19 27.19 -29.42
CA THR A 29 -11.68 27.82 -28.21
C THR A 29 -11.00 29.15 -28.53
N GLN A 30 -11.58 30.26 -28.07
CA GLN A 30 -11.10 31.62 -28.34
C GLN A 30 -10.45 32.23 -27.08
N SER A 31 -11.25 32.53 -26.06
CA SER A 31 -10.76 33.11 -24.80
C SER A 31 -10.71 32.07 -23.69
N ILE A 32 -9.66 32.11 -22.86
CA ILE A 32 -9.44 31.17 -21.75
C ILE A 32 -9.04 31.96 -20.50
N LEU A 33 -9.81 31.80 -19.42
CA LEU A 33 -9.44 32.25 -18.09
C LEU A 33 -9.15 31.03 -17.22
N CYS A 34 -7.90 30.86 -16.81
CA CYS A 34 -7.41 29.69 -16.08
C CYS A 34 -6.77 30.13 -14.76
N LEU A 35 -7.29 29.62 -13.64
CA LEU A 35 -6.81 29.93 -12.30
C LEU A 35 -6.53 28.65 -11.51
N PRO A 36 -5.43 28.61 -10.74
CA PRO A 36 -5.20 27.53 -9.81
C PRO A 36 -6.16 27.64 -8.62
N ILE A 37 -6.70 26.51 -8.20
CA ILE A 37 -7.44 26.38 -6.94
C ILE A 37 -6.42 26.10 -5.84
N LYS A 38 -6.33 26.99 -4.85
CA LYS A 38 -5.36 26.87 -3.75
C LYS A 38 -6.08 26.58 -2.44
N ASN A 39 -5.49 25.74 -1.59
CA ASN A 39 -5.96 25.57 -0.22
C ASN A 39 -5.51 26.75 0.67
N HIS A 40 -5.91 26.72 1.95
CA HIS A 40 -5.55 27.73 2.94
C HIS A 40 -4.04 27.81 3.25
N ARG A 41 -3.22 26.83 2.81
CA ARG A 41 -1.76 26.84 2.91
C ARG A 41 -1.08 27.38 1.64
N GLY A 42 -1.85 27.73 0.61
CA GLY A 42 -1.34 28.19 -0.69
C GLY A 42 -0.92 27.07 -1.64
N GLU A 43 -1.15 25.81 -1.28
CA GLU A 43 -0.87 24.65 -2.14
C GLU A 43 -1.95 24.51 -3.21
N VAL A 44 -1.56 24.17 -4.44
CA VAL A 44 -2.49 23.99 -5.56
C VAL A 44 -3.17 22.62 -5.44
N VAL A 45 -4.48 22.61 -5.19
CA VAL A 45 -5.32 21.40 -5.07
C VAL A 45 -6.11 21.09 -6.34
N GLY A 46 -6.12 22.01 -7.31
CA GLY A 46 -6.80 21.84 -8.57
C GLY A 46 -6.60 23.04 -9.50
N VAL A 47 -7.25 23.01 -10.65
CA VAL A 47 -7.25 24.09 -11.64
C VAL A 47 -8.67 24.27 -12.15
N ALA A 48 -9.14 25.51 -12.25
CA ALA A 48 -10.41 25.83 -12.87
C ALA A 48 -10.17 26.67 -14.12
N GLN A 49 -10.92 26.37 -15.17
CA GLN A 49 -10.87 27.11 -16.42
C GLN A 49 -12.29 27.51 -16.87
N ALA A 50 -12.41 28.75 -17.33
CA ALA A 50 -13.56 29.25 -18.06
C ALA A 50 -13.12 29.50 -19.52
N ILE A 51 -13.91 29.01 -20.47
CA ILE A 51 -13.62 29.10 -21.90
C ILE A 51 -14.73 29.88 -22.58
N ASN A 52 -14.35 30.76 -23.51
CA ASN A 52 -15.24 31.53 -24.38
C ASN A 52 -16.24 32.39 -23.62
N LYS A 53 -15.78 33.56 -23.17
CA LYS A 53 -16.68 34.54 -22.55
C LYS A 53 -17.83 34.90 -23.51
N LYS A 54 -19.07 34.78 -23.02
CA LYS A 54 -20.27 35.01 -23.83
C LYS A 54 -20.60 36.48 -24.05
N CYS A 55 -20.31 37.35 -23.08
CA CYS A 55 -20.67 38.77 -23.10
C CYS A 55 -19.50 39.64 -22.61
N GLY A 56 -19.03 40.59 -23.42
CA GLY A 56 -17.94 41.53 -23.08
C GLY A 56 -17.38 42.23 -24.33
N GLU A 57 -16.66 43.33 -24.16
CA GLU A 57 -15.88 43.93 -25.25
C GLU A 57 -14.86 42.89 -25.77
N ASP A 58 -14.86 42.64 -27.08
CA ASP A 58 -14.00 41.69 -27.80
C ASP A 58 -14.07 40.21 -27.37
N GLY A 59 -15.06 39.80 -26.56
CA GLY A 59 -15.22 38.40 -26.12
C GLY A 59 -14.12 37.89 -25.17
N ALA A 60 -13.38 38.80 -24.54
CA ALA A 60 -12.31 38.50 -23.58
C ALA A 60 -12.76 38.67 -22.12
N PHE A 61 -12.09 37.96 -21.21
CA PHE A 61 -12.28 38.12 -19.76
C PHE A 61 -11.66 39.42 -19.26
N THR A 62 -12.38 40.12 -18.38
CA THR A 62 -11.97 41.39 -17.77
C THR A 62 -11.30 41.14 -16.43
N GLU A 63 -10.59 42.14 -15.91
CA GLU A 63 -10.03 42.09 -14.55
C GLU A 63 -11.09 41.87 -13.46
N GLN A 64 -12.33 42.28 -13.71
CA GLN A 64 -13.42 42.01 -12.78
C GLN A 64 -13.79 40.51 -12.78
N ASP A 65 -13.84 39.88 -13.96
CA ASP A 65 -14.07 38.43 -14.05
C ASP A 65 -12.94 37.67 -13.34
N GLU A 66 -11.69 38.13 -13.47
CA GLU A 66 -10.54 37.54 -12.78
C GLU A 66 -10.71 37.60 -11.26
N LYS A 67 -11.12 38.75 -10.73
CA LYS A 67 -11.34 38.95 -9.29
C LYS A 67 -12.50 38.10 -8.77
N ASP A 68 -13.62 38.11 -9.48
CA ASP A 68 -14.81 37.36 -9.09
C ASP A 68 -14.51 35.85 -9.12
N PHE A 69 -13.88 35.38 -10.19
CA PHE A 69 -13.50 33.97 -10.32
C PHE A 69 -12.48 33.57 -9.24
N SER A 70 -11.47 34.41 -8.97
CA SER A 70 -10.52 34.16 -7.88
C SER A 70 -11.20 34.09 -6.50
N ALA A 71 -12.20 34.93 -6.24
CA ALA A 71 -12.95 34.89 -4.98
C ALA A 71 -13.71 33.57 -4.83
N TYR A 72 -14.41 33.12 -5.89
CA TYR A 72 -15.08 31.82 -5.88
C TYR A 72 -14.11 30.65 -5.66
N LEU A 73 -12.97 30.64 -6.37
CA LEU A 73 -12.01 29.54 -6.26
C LEU A 73 -11.31 29.48 -4.90
N THR A 74 -11.24 30.59 -4.16
CA THR A 74 -10.75 30.60 -2.78
C THR A 74 -11.65 29.75 -1.89
N PHE A 75 -12.98 29.89 -2.00
CA PHE A 75 -13.93 29.05 -1.27
C PHE A 75 -13.90 27.60 -1.77
N SER A 76 -13.85 27.39 -3.08
CA SER A 76 -13.75 26.04 -3.65
C SER A 76 -12.50 25.30 -3.18
N GLY A 77 -11.37 25.98 -3.00
CA GLY A 77 -10.14 25.38 -2.50
C GLY A 77 -10.24 24.87 -1.07
N ILE A 78 -10.97 25.57 -0.20
CA ILE A 78 -11.26 25.11 1.17
C ILE A 78 -12.14 23.87 1.13
N VAL A 79 -13.22 23.91 0.33
CA VAL A 79 -14.17 22.79 0.20
C VAL A 79 -13.49 21.55 -0.35
N LEU A 80 -12.71 21.68 -1.43
CA LEU A 80 -11.97 20.57 -2.03
C LEU A 80 -10.94 19.99 -1.06
N HIS A 81 -10.22 20.84 -0.32
CA HIS A 81 -9.28 20.35 0.69
C HIS A 81 -9.99 19.55 1.79
N ASN A 82 -11.11 20.04 2.29
CA ASN A 82 -11.89 19.35 3.32
C ASN A 82 -12.49 18.03 2.78
N ALA A 83 -12.97 18.01 1.55
CA ALA A 83 -13.47 16.79 0.91
C ALA A 83 -12.37 15.74 0.77
N GLN A 84 -11.17 16.14 0.32
CA GLN A 84 -10.01 15.26 0.20
C GLN A 84 -9.54 14.72 1.57
N LEU A 85 -9.49 15.58 2.59
CA LEU A 85 -9.18 15.15 3.95
C LEU A 85 -10.21 14.15 4.49
N TYR A 86 -11.50 14.40 4.25
CA TYR A 86 -12.57 13.49 4.64
C TYR A 86 -12.46 12.14 3.94
N GLU A 87 -12.25 12.12 2.62
CA GLU A 87 -12.06 10.89 1.84
C GLU A 87 -10.86 10.09 2.34
N THR A 88 -9.73 10.76 2.60
CA THR A 88 -8.53 10.13 3.16
C THR A 88 -8.81 9.52 4.54
N SER A 89 -9.47 10.27 5.43
CA SER A 89 -9.87 9.80 6.76
C SER A 89 -10.80 8.59 6.70
N GLN A 90 -11.76 8.60 5.78
CA GLN A 90 -12.67 7.46 5.57
C GLN A 90 -11.93 6.22 5.09
N LEU A 91 -10.95 6.38 4.20
CA LEU A 91 -10.12 5.27 3.72
C LEU A 91 -9.28 4.67 4.85
N GLU A 92 -8.67 5.52 5.69
CA GLU A 92 -7.93 5.10 6.88
C GLU A 92 -8.82 4.39 7.90
N ASN A 93 -10.01 4.92 8.18
CA ASN A 93 -10.98 4.28 9.06
C ASN A 93 -11.41 2.92 8.52
N ARG A 94 -11.68 2.81 7.20
CA ARG A 94 -12.03 1.53 6.58
C ARG A 94 -10.89 0.52 6.69
N ARG A 95 -9.63 0.95 6.50
CA ARG A 95 -8.45 0.09 6.72
C ARG A 95 -8.40 -0.42 8.16
N ASN A 96 -8.64 0.46 9.14
CA ASN A 96 -8.64 0.08 10.55
C ASN A 96 -9.79 -0.87 10.91
N GLN A 97 -10.98 -0.68 10.33
CA GLN A 97 -12.11 -1.60 10.52
C GLN A 97 -11.77 -3.00 10.00
N VAL A 98 -11.19 -3.10 8.80
CA VAL A 98 -10.72 -4.39 8.28
C VAL A 98 -9.69 -5.03 9.22
N LEU A 99 -8.73 -4.27 9.74
CA LEU A 99 -7.77 -4.79 10.73
C LEU A 99 -8.45 -5.34 11.99
N LEU A 100 -9.49 -4.68 12.51
CA LEU A 100 -10.23 -5.10 13.69
C LEU A 100 -11.10 -6.35 13.44
N ASP A 101 -11.76 -6.42 12.28
CA ASP A 101 -12.53 -7.60 11.87
C ASP A 101 -11.60 -8.81 11.77
N LEU A 102 -10.44 -8.63 11.15
CA LEU A 102 -9.43 -9.67 11.04
C LEU A 102 -8.84 -10.08 12.39
N ALA A 103 -8.61 -9.12 13.30
CA ALA A 103 -8.18 -9.43 14.66
C ALA A 103 -9.26 -10.26 15.39
N SER A 104 -10.53 -9.89 15.26
CA SER A 104 -11.65 -10.62 15.87
C SER A 104 -11.71 -12.07 15.38
N LEU A 105 -11.50 -12.31 14.08
CA LEU A 105 -11.42 -13.67 13.51
C LEU A 105 -10.29 -14.52 14.13
N ILE A 106 -9.17 -13.90 14.49
CA ILE A 106 -8.05 -14.58 15.16
C ILE A 106 -8.40 -14.90 16.63
N PHE A 107 -9.09 -13.99 17.32
CA PHE A 107 -9.41 -14.14 18.74
C PHE A 107 -10.68 -14.94 19.06
N GLU A 108 -11.53 -15.25 18.05
CA GLU A 108 -12.71 -16.10 18.24
C GLU A 108 -12.34 -17.56 18.57
N GLU A 109 -12.63 -17.97 19.82
CA GLU A 109 -12.59 -19.34 20.39
C GLU A 109 -11.51 -20.26 19.81
N GLN A 110 -10.24 -20.02 20.16
CA GLN A 110 -9.14 -20.87 19.72
C GLN A 110 -8.38 -21.46 20.91
N GLN A 111 -8.36 -22.79 21.01
CA GLN A 111 -7.61 -23.54 22.04
C GLN A 111 -6.29 -24.14 21.50
N CYS A 112 -5.94 -23.87 20.23
CA CYS A 112 -4.78 -24.48 19.58
C CYS A 112 -4.01 -23.46 18.74
N LEU A 113 -2.71 -23.31 19.02
CA LEU A 113 -1.78 -22.41 18.33
C LEU A 113 -1.76 -22.64 16.82
N GLU A 114 -1.83 -23.89 16.36
CA GLU A 114 -1.83 -24.21 14.92
C GLU A 114 -3.05 -23.62 14.20
N VAL A 115 -4.22 -23.63 14.85
CA VAL A 115 -5.44 -23.06 14.27
C VAL A 115 -5.35 -21.52 14.21
N ILE A 116 -4.75 -20.89 15.23
CA ILE A 116 -4.44 -19.45 15.27
C ILE A 116 -3.49 -19.09 14.13
N LEU A 117 -2.36 -19.79 13.99
CA LEU A 117 -1.38 -19.53 12.95
C LEU A 117 -1.96 -19.74 11.55
N ARG A 118 -2.81 -20.75 11.36
CA ARG A 118 -3.52 -20.99 10.10
C ARG A 118 -4.46 -19.84 9.74
N LYS A 119 -5.26 -19.35 10.70
CA LYS A 119 -6.13 -18.18 10.48
C LYS A 119 -5.30 -16.92 10.19
N ILE A 120 -4.28 -16.64 10.99
CA ILE A 120 -3.35 -15.51 10.78
C ILE A 120 -2.78 -15.55 9.37
N ALA A 121 -2.17 -16.66 8.98
CA ALA A 121 -1.55 -16.80 7.67
C ALA A 121 -2.56 -16.64 6.53
N GLY A 122 -3.73 -17.30 6.61
CA GLY A 122 -4.74 -17.20 5.57
C GLY A 122 -5.33 -15.78 5.43
N THR A 123 -5.55 -15.12 6.56
CA THR A 123 -5.98 -13.72 6.60
C THR A 123 -4.93 -12.79 5.97
N ILE A 124 -3.66 -12.93 6.33
CA ILE A 124 -2.58 -12.10 5.76
C ILE A 124 -2.45 -12.39 4.27
N LEU A 125 -2.46 -13.66 3.84
CA LEU A 125 -2.31 -14.05 2.44
C LEU A 125 -3.41 -13.48 1.54
N SER A 126 -4.67 -13.59 1.96
CA SER A 126 -5.81 -13.06 1.21
C SER A 126 -5.79 -11.55 1.08
N PHE A 127 -5.45 -10.82 2.15
CA PHE A 127 -5.43 -9.36 2.14
C PHE A 127 -4.18 -8.80 1.45
N MET A 128 -3.03 -9.39 1.74
CA MET A 128 -1.74 -8.94 1.24
C MET A 128 -1.42 -9.53 -0.13
N GLN A 129 -2.20 -10.46 -0.67
CA GLN A 129 -1.97 -11.07 -1.99
C GLN A 129 -0.51 -11.51 -2.15
N ALA A 130 0.03 -12.18 -1.15
CA ALA A 130 1.35 -12.75 -1.19
C ALA A 130 1.26 -14.23 -1.58
N GLN A 131 2.29 -14.76 -2.22
CA GLN A 131 2.29 -16.16 -2.65
C GLN A 131 2.36 -17.13 -1.46
N ALA A 132 3.14 -16.80 -0.43
CA ALA A 132 3.23 -17.63 0.77
C ALA A 132 3.54 -16.80 2.03
N CYS A 133 3.12 -17.34 3.17
CA CYS A 133 3.27 -16.76 4.49
C CYS A 133 3.90 -17.79 5.41
N THR A 134 4.97 -17.41 6.10
CA THR A 134 5.67 -18.23 7.08
C THR A 134 5.70 -17.50 8.41
N VAL A 135 5.25 -18.15 9.47
CA VAL A 135 5.33 -17.64 10.84
C VAL A 135 6.32 -18.49 11.63
N PHE A 136 7.39 -17.85 12.10
CA PHE A 136 8.41 -18.46 12.93
C PHE A 136 8.13 -18.12 14.39
N ILE A 137 8.08 -19.11 15.27
CA ILE A 137 7.85 -18.94 16.71
C ILE A 137 9.19 -19.05 17.42
N THR A 138 9.52 -18.09 18.28
CA THR A 138 10.77 -18.11 19.04
C THR A 138 10.56 -18.76 20.40
N ASP A 139 11.54 -19.51 20.87
CA ASP A 139 11.57 -19.96 22.26
C ASP A 139 12.14 -18.87 23.18
N ASP A 140 11.74 -18.88 24.45
CA ASP A 140 12.18 -17.90 25.44
C ASP A 140 13.66 -18.11 25.85
N ASP A 141 14.17 -19.33 25.70
CA ASP A 141 15.46 -19.78 26.24
C ASP A 141 16.62 -19.82 25.22
N SER A 142 16.35 -19.71 23.92
CA SER A 142 17.37 -19.85 22.87
C SER A 142 17.43 -18.66 21.89
N LEU A 143 18.55 -17.94 21.97
CA LEU A 143 18.83 -16.77 21.11
C LEU A 143 18.78 -17.10 19.61
N ASN A 144 19.19 -18.30 19.20
CA ASN A 144 19.37 -18.66 17.79
C ASN A 144 18.48 -19.79 17.27
N SER A 145 17.42 -20.20 17.98
CA SER A 145 16.48 -21.18 17.44
C SER A 145 15.03 -20.66 17.42
N PHE A 146 14.24 -21.33 16.60
CA PHE A 146 12.78 -21.20 16.53
C PHE A 146 12.18 -22.50 17.09
N SER A 147 11.22 -22.39 18.00
CA SER A 147 10.53 -23.52 18.62
C SER A 147 9.48 -24.14 17.70
N GLY A 148 8.97 -23.36 16.74
CA GLY A 148 8.00 -23.82 15.75
C GLY A 148 8.06 -22.96 14.49
N VAL A 149 7.65 -23.56 13.37
CA VAL A 149 7.48 -22.87 12.10
C VAL A 149 6.17 -23.32 11.49
N PHE A 150 5.37 -22.36 11.07
CA PHE A 150 4.14 -22.56 10.34
C PHE A 150 4.29 -21.95 8.95
N HIS A 151 3.97 -22.71 7.90
CA HIS A 151 4.06 -22.26 6.52
C HIS A 151 2.73 -22.53 5.81
N MET A 152 2.30 -21.58 4.99
CA MET A 152 1.09 -21.67 4.17
C MET A 152 1.32 -20.98 2.83
N GLU A 153 0.91 -21.64 1.76
CA GLU A 153 0.87 -21.06 0.41
C GLU A 153 -0.53 -20.55 0.07
N TYR A 154 -0.61 -19.55 -0.82
CA TYR A 154 -1.88 -18.95 -1.24
C TYR A 154 -2.83 -19.97 -1.90
N GLU A 155 -2.30 -20.98 -2.59
CA GLU A 155 -3.10 -22.02 -3.25
C GLU A 155 -3.88 -22.89 -2.24
N GLU A 156 -3.35 -23.05 -1.03
CA GLU A 156 -3.98 -23.83 0.05
C GLU A 156 -5.22 -23.13 0.64
N LEU A 157 -5.43 -21.83 0.35
CA LEU A 157 -6.58 -21.06 0.85
C LEU A 157 -7.93 -21.58 0.31
N GLY A 158 -7.91 -22.28 -0.83
CA GLY A 158 -9.10 -22.83 -1.50
C GLY A 158 -9.43 -24.29 -1.16
N GLU A 159 -8.49 -25.05 -0.57
CA GLU A 159 -8.68 -26.46 -0.23
C GLU A 159 -9.36 -26.60 1.14
N VAL A 160 -10.68 -26.48 1.19
CA VAL A 160 -11.47 -26.59 2.44
C VAL A 160 -11.63 -28.06 2.92
N LEU A 161 -11.22 -29.08 2.16
CA LEU A 161 -11.69 -30.46 2.36
C LEU A 161 -10.64 -31.57 2.50
N GLU A 162 -9.33 -31.30 2.42
CA GLU A 162 -8.33 -32.35 2.69
C GLU A 162 -7.61 -32.13 4.02
N PRO A 163 -7.31 -33.21 4.79
CA PRO A 163 -6.46 -33.09 5.97
C PRO A 163 -5.12 -32.49 5.55
N PRO A 164 -4.47 -31.69 6.42
CA PRO A 164 -3.25 -30.99 6.08
C PRO A 164 -2.25 -31.98 5.46
N LYS A 165 -1.82 -31.71 4.22
CA LYS A 165 -0.69 -32.43 3.62
C LYS A 165 0.43 -32.35 4.65
N ARG A 166 0.88 -33.53 5.12
CA ARG A 166 1.90 -33.71 6.15
C ARG A 166 2.92 -32.59 6.07
N ALA A 167 3.05 -31.83 7.17
CA ALA A 167 4.07 -30.82 7.43
C ALA A 167 4.83 -30.40 6.16
N CYS A 168 4.35 -29.35 5.48
CA CYS A 168 5.06 -28.74 4.36
C CYS A 168 6.56 -28.71 4.70
N ASP A 169 7.40 -29.30 3.84
CA ASP A 169 8.78 -29.68 4.15
C ASP A 169 9.60 -28.46 4.58
N VAL A 170 9.57 -28.16 5.89
CA VAL A 170 10.18 -26.98 6.51
C VAL A 170 11.69 -26.96 6.31
N SER A 171 12.28 -28.11 5.92
CA SER A 171 13.70 -28.24 5.62
C SER A 171 14.17 -27.33 4.47
N GLN A 172 13.25 -26.88 3.60
CA GLN A 172 13.53 -26.03 2.45
C GLN A 172 13.34 -24.53 2.74
N ILE A 173 12.84 -24.16 3.92
CA ILE A 173 12.60 -22.75 4.27
C ILE A 173 13.91 -22.09 4.68
N ASN A 174 14.19 -20.92 4.08
CA ASN A 174 15.35 -20.12 4.46
C ASN A 174 15.04 -19.28 5.72
N TYR A 175 15.77 -19.57 6.80
CA TYR A 175 15.61 -18.89 8.10
C TYR A 175 16.38 -17.57 8.22
N MET A 176 17.20 -17.21 7.23
CA MET A 176 18.12 -16.07 7.31
C MET A 176 17.39 -14.74 7.51
N TYR A 177 16.29 -14.49 6.78
CA TYR A 177 15.49 -13.28 6.92
C TYR A 177 14.82 -13.22 8.31
N ALA A 178 14.28 -14.36 8.75
CA ALA A 178 13.67 -14.47 10.07
C ALA A 178 14.66 -14.19 11.19
N HIS A 179 15.88 -14.74 11.11
CA HIS A 179 16.95 -14.44 12.06
C HIS A 179 17.37 -12.98 12.05
N TYR A 180 17.52 -12.38 10.86
CA TYR A 180 17.85 -10.96 10.74
C TYR A 180 16.80 -10.10 11.44
N VAL A 181 15.51 -10.35 11.19
CA VAL A 181 14.40 -9.61 11.81
C VAL A 181 14.30 -9.87 13.31
N LYS A 182 14.49 -11.12 13.77
CA LYS A 182 14.54 -11.45 15.21
C LYS A 182 15.62 -10.64 15.93
N ASN A 183 16.82 -10.53 15.34
CA ASN A 183 17.98 -9.87 15.95
C ASN A 183 17.94 -8.36 15.86
N THR A 184 17.51 -7.81 14.73
CA THR A 184 17.39 -6.35 14.53
C THR A 184 16.13 -5.78 15.17
N MET A 185 15.12 -6.62 15.38
CA MET A 185 13.78 -6.23 15.82
C MET A 185 13.12 -5.18 14.91
N GLN A 186 13.58 -5.06 13.67
CA GLN A 186 13.04 -4.13 12.67
C GLN A 186 12.42 -4.89 11.50
N PRO A 187 11.37 -4.37 10.87
CA PRO A 187 10.86 -4.89 9.61
C PRO A 187 11.94 -4.91 8.53
N LEU A 188 11.88 -5.92 7.67
CA LEU A 188 12.77 -6.12 6.53
C LEU A 188 11.90 -6.23 5.28
N ASN A 189 12.04 -5.27 4.36
CA ASN A 189 11.46 -5.34 3.03
C ASN A 189 12.58 -5.43 1.99
N ILE A 190 12.52 -6.47 1.17
CA ILE A 190 13.44 -6.73 0.06
C ILE A 190 12.60 -6.79 -1.22
N ALA A 191 12.76 -5.76 -2.06
CA ALA A 191 12.04 -5.66 -3.32
C ALA A 191 12.46 -6.73 -4.34
N ASP A 192 13.75 -7.05 -4.37
CA ASP A 192 14.34 -8.05 -5.25
C ASP A 192 15.51 -8.73 -4.54
N VAL A 193 15.28 -9.96 -4.09
CA VAL A 193 16.24 -10.78 -3.35
C VAL A 193 17.53 -11.01 -4.13
N THR A 194 17.46 -11.09 -5.46
CA THR A 194 18.64 -11.33 -6.31
C THR A 194 19.60 -10.14 -6.36
N LYS A 195 19.11 -8.94 -5.98
CA LYS A 195 19.88 -7.70 -5.99
C LYS A 195 20.33 -7.28 -4.59
N ASP A 196 19.87 -7.96 -3.54
CA ASP A 196 20.20 -7.60 -2.16
C ASP A 196 21.55 -8.18 -1.74
N GLN A 197 22.52 -7.29 -1.53
CA GLN A 197 23.90 -7.67 -1.18
C GLN A 197 24.06 -8.15 0.27
N ARG A 198 23.07 -7.91 1.15
CA ARG A 198 23.13 -8.34 2.56
C ARG A 198 22.93 -9.85 2.71
N PHE A 199 22.35 -10.49 1.69
CA PHE A 199 21.88 -11.87 1.72
C PHE A 199 22.38 -12.67 0.50
N PRO A 200 23.70 -12.85 0.32
CA PRO A 200 24.31 -13.33 -0.94
C PRO A 200 24.00 -14.79 -1.31
N TRP A 201 23.64 -15.65 -0.35
CA TRP A 201 23.48 -17.09 -0.58
C TRP A 201 22.28 -17.49 -1.45
N THR A 202 21.34 -16.59 -1.73
CA THR A 202 20.21 -16.87 -2.64
C THR A 202 20.62 -17.05 -4.10
N SER A 203 21.85 -16.72 -4.46
CA SER A 203 22.36 -16.77 -5.84
C SER A 203 23.18 -18.03 -6.18
N GLU A 204 23.62 -18.80 -5.18
CA GLU A 204 24.66 -19.84 -5.37
C GLU A 204 24.15 -21.30 -5.37
N ASN A 205 22.85 -21.55 -5.09
CA ASN A 205 22.27 -22.89 -5.10
C ASN A 205 21.06 -23.00 -6.08
N PRO A 206 21.29 -23.40 -7.35
CA PRO A 206 20.24 -23.47 -8.36
C PRO A 206 19.24 -24.64 -8.20
N ASP A 207 19.53 -25.63 -7.34
CA ASP A 207 18.75 -26.87 -7.18
C ASP A 207 17.68 -26.82 -6.07
N HIS A 208 17.49 -25.67 -5.42
CA HIS A 208 16.49 -25.51 -4.38
C HIS A 208 15.41 -24.51 -4.81
N THR A 209 14.16 -24.80 -4.44
CA THR A 209 12.92 -23.99 -4.57
C THR A 209 13.07 -22.49 -4.25
N SER A 210 14.20 -22.09 -3.63
CA SER A 210 14.71 -20.71 -3.53
C SER A 210 14.77 -19.91 -4.85
N ASN A 211 14.82 -20.56 -6.02
CA ASN A 211 14.80 -19.88 -7.32
C ASN A 211 13.48 -19.16 -7.65
N GLN A 212 12.46 -19.30 -6.80
CA GLN A 212 11.14 -18.70 -7.00
C GLN A 212 10.89 -17.46 -6.13
N ILE A 213 11.70 -17.19 -5.10
CA ILE A 213 11.51 -16.05 -4.19
C ILE A 213 12.16 -14.79 -4.79
N LYS A 214 11.34 -13.80 -5.18
CA LYS A 214 11.79 -12.52 -5.72
C LYS A 214 11.63 -11.38 -4.72
N SER A 215 10.49 -11.28 -4.05
CA SER A 215 10.25 -10.22 -3.05
C SER A 215 9.96 -10.82 -1.67
N VAL A 216 10.44 -10.15 -0.62
CA VAL A 216 10.28 -10.60 0.78
C VAL A 216 9.87 -9.41 1.64
N LEU A 217 8.85 -9.59 2.46
CA LEU A 217 8.49 -8.67 3.54
C LEU A 217 8.42 -9.45 4.84
N CYS A 218 9.18 -9.02 5.85
CA CYS A 218 9.34 -9.76 7.09
C CYS A 218 9.28 -8.83 8.29
N THR A 219 8.44 -9.14 9.28
CA THR A 219 8.13 -8.26 10.41
C THR A 219 8.17 -9.03 11.73
N PRO A 220 8.76 -8.46 12.81
CA PRO A 220 8.82 -9.13 14.10
C PRO A 220 7.43 -9.11 14.76
N ILE A 221 7.05 -10.24 15.35
CA ILE A 221 5.86 -10.37 16.20
C ILE A 221 6.30 -10.14 17.65
N ARG A 222 5.75 -9.11 18.28
CA ARG A 222 6.17 -8.66 19.62
C ARG A 222 5.12 -9.00 20.67
N ASN A 223 5.60 -9.32 21.86
CA ASN A 223 4.77 -9.42 23.05
C ASN A 223 4.39 -8.02 23.54
N GLY A 224 3.09 -7.74 23.62
CA GLY A 224 2.57 -6.42 24.02
C GLY A 224 2.96 -5.96 25.43
N LYS A 225 3.43 -6.86 26.31
CA LYS A 225 3.79 -6.53 27.71
C LYS A 225 5.29 -6.34 27.96
N LYS A 226 6.17 -6.96 27.14
CA LYS A 226 7.62 -7.04 27.42
C LYS A 226 8.51 -6.48 26.31
N ASP A 227 7.94 -5.94 25.24
CA ASP A 227 8.64 -5.55 24.01
C ASP A 227 9.61 -6.62 23.46
N LYS A 228 9.32 -7.89 23.80
CA LYS A 228 10.13 -9.05 23.40
C LYS A 228 9.58 -9.60 22.09
N VAL A 229 10.45 -9.91 21.14
CA VAL A 229 10.08 -10.65 19.93
C VAL A 229 9.74 -12.09 20.33
N ILE A 230 8.51 -12.51 20.06
CA ILE A 230 7.99 -13.88 20.32
C ILE A 230 7.82 -14.69 19.02
N GLY A 231 7.96 -14.03 17.88
CA GLY A 231 7.93 -14.67 16.58
C GLY A 231 8.30 -13.71 15.46
N VAL A 232 8.32 -14.21 14.24
CA VAL A 232 8.56 -13.42 13.03
C VAL A 232 7.57 -13.87 11.96
N CYS A 233 6.92 -12.91 11.31
CA CYS A 233 6.06 -13.16 10.17
C CYS A 233 6.82 -12.80 8.89
N GLN A 234 6.83 -13.72 7.91
CA GLN A 234 7.49 -13.54 6.62
C GLN A 234 6.48 -13.78 5.49
N LEU A 235 6.35 -12.80 4.62
CA LEU A 235 5.65 -12.90 3.35
C LEU A 235 6.65 -12.95 2.21
N VAL A 236 6.36 -13.81 1.24
CA VAL A 236 7.15 -13.92 0.01
C VAL A 236 6.27 -13.67 -1.21
N ASN A 237 6.85 -13.02 -2.21
CA ASN A 237 6.28 -12.77 -3.52
C ASN A 237 4.90 -12.10 -3.46
N LYS A 238 4.89 -10.78 -3.33
CA LYS A 238 3.67 -9.99 -3.56
C LYS A 238 3.19 -10.23 -5.01
N MET A 239 1.94 -10.62 -5.17
CA MET A 239 1.31 -10.90 -6.46
C MET A 239 0.55 -9.66 -6.97
N ASP A 240 0.55 -9.49 -8.29
CA ASP A 240 -0.35 -8.57 -8.98
C ASP A 240 -1.64 -9.29 -9.39
N GLU A 241 -2.79 -8.81 -8.93
CA GLU A 241 -4.13 -9.34 -9.25
C GLU A 241 -4.38 -9.46 -10.76
N SER A 242 -3.78 -8.58 -11.55
CA SER A 242 -4.10 -8.43 -12.97
C SER A 242 -3.28 -9.33 -13.90
N CYS A 243 -2.06 -9.71 -13.50
CA CYS A 243 -1.12 -10.38 -14.39
C CYS A 243 -0.38 -11.56 -13.75
N CYS A 244 -0.70 -11.92 -12.50
CA CYS A 244 -0.01 -12.95 -11.72
C CYS A 244 1.53 -12.76 -11.69
N SER A 245 2.00 -11.54 -11.93
CA SER A 245 3.42 -11.20 -11.85
C SER A 245 3.80 -10.90 -10.41
N ILE A 246 5.06 -11.13 -10.07
CA ILE A 246 5.59 -10.83 -8.75
C ILE A 246 6.05 -9.37 -8.72
N LYS A 247 5.56 -8.60 -7.74
CA LYS A 247 5.93 -7.22 -7.47
C LYS A 247 6.65 -7.08 -6.12
N ALA A 248 7.23 -5.92 -5.88
CA ALA A 248 7.77 -5.56 -4.57
C ALA A 248 6.63 -5.17 -3.61
N PHE A 249 6.82 -5.44 -2.31
CA PHE A 249 5.94 -4.90 -1.27
C PHE A 249 6.17 -3.38 -1.15
N ASN A 250 5.09 -2.62 -1.07
CA ASN A 250 5.13 -1.16 -0.95
C ASN A 250 5.02 -0.71 0.52
N ARG A 251 5.12 0.60 0.77
CA ARG A 251 5.03 1.16 2.13
C ARG A 251 3.68 0.90 2.83
N ASN A 252 2.59 0.75 2.07
CA ASN A 252 1.29 0.41 2.65
C ASN A 252 1.27 -1.05 3.12
N ASP A 253 1.91 -1.95 2.37
CA ASP A 253 2.08 -3.35 2.75
C ASP A 253 2.88 -3.46 4.08
N GLU A 254 3.98 -2.70 4.20
CA GLU A 254 4.78 -2.63 5.44
C GLU A 254 3.94 -2.18 6.64
N GLN A 255 3.26 -1.03 6.51
CA GLN A 255 2.43 -0.47 7.59
C GLN A 255 1.30 -1.42 8.01
N PHE A 256 0.69 -2.11 7.05
CA PHE A 256 -0.37 -3.07 7.34
C PHE A 256 0.18 -4.27 8.11
N LEU A 257 1.27 -4.88 7.63
CA LEU A 257 1.84 -6.06 8.28
C LEU A 257 2.39 -5.72 9.67
N GLU A 258 3.00 -4.55 9.85
CA GLU A 258 3.41 -4.05 11.17
C GLU A 258 2.24 -3.94 12.14
N ALA A 259 1.15 -3.27 11.74
CA ALA A 259 -0.04 -3.16 12.56
C ALA A 259 -0.65 -4.54 12.87
N PHE A 260 -0.68 -5.44 11.89
CA PHE A 260 -1.21 -6.78 12.03
C PHE A 260 -0.38 -7.67 12.97
N ALA A 261 0.96 -7.54 12.92
CA ALA A 261 1.87 -8.29 13.77
C ALA A 261 1.68 -7.98 15.27
N ILE A 262 1.21 -6.78 15.61
CA ILE A 262 0.84 -6.42 16.99
C ILE A 262 -0.33 -7.29 17.47
N PHE A 263 -1.37 -7.45 16.65
CA PHE A 263 -2.52 -8.30 16.99
C PHE A 263 -2.14 -9.78 17.05
N CYS A 264 -1.29 -10.24 16.13
CA CYS A 264 -0.75 -11.60 16.16
C CYS A 264 0.00 -11.89 17.47
N GLY A 265 0.79 -10.92 17.94
CA GLY A 265 1.55 -11.08 19.18
C GLY A 265 0.68 -11.19 20.44
N LEU A 266 -0.48 -10.51 20.44
CA LEU A 266 -1.49 -10.68 21.49
C LEU A 266 -2.20 -12.04 21.42
N GLY A 267 -2.45 -12.56 20.21
CA GLY A 267 -3.10 -13.86 19.98
C GLY A 267 -2.22 -15.05 20.32
N ILE A 268 -0.93 -15.01 19.97
CA ILE A 268 0.03 -16.10 20.20
C ILE A 268 0.44 -16.23 21.68
N GLN A 269 0.22 -15.19 22.49
CA GLN A 269 0.59 -15.18 23.91
C GLN A 269 -0.39 -15.96 24.81
N TYR A 270 -1.60 -16.26 24.33
CA TYR A 270 -2.61 -17.06 25.04
C TYR A 270 -2.44 -18.55 24.76
#